data_AF-C1GM23-F1
#
_entry.id   AF-C1GM23-F1
#
_cell.length_a   1.000
_cell.length_b   1.000
_cell.length_c   1.000
_cell.angle_alpha   90.00
_cell.angle_beta   90.00
_cell.angle_gamma   90.00
#
_symmetry.space_group_name_H-M   'P 1'
#
loop_
_entity.id
_entity.type
_entity.pdbx_description
1 polymer ?
#
loop_
_entity_poly.entity_id
_entity_poly.type
_entity_poly.pdbx_seq_one_letter_code
_entity_poly.pdbx_strand_id
1 'polypeptide(L)'
;MKSLLSLSLLLLPSVVLANVEKVIFTALKPSPLLLHQSLFDDLEIERLSPHRPSVRTYLSAAFPSKEAPLGFESWFYLDSLKPGQRYEVRICYLATQPTSFTLTTHALSEILDSPSLISSLTTFATSHIPTLLQHICQRHDSDRHEYDKSKSQFFTLPPKLGRSARRSGTRSSTSSLFLQVHAAAEYFTLDKGLMEDVPLVHVDVILDPYVLNVFPKSLLPTAAYILILAVAGCAISWLVWAGVEGAVSLAKTKREGGLTDGNEEDKGHRKKHI
;
A
#
# COMPACT_ATOMS: atom_id res chain seq x y z
N MET A 1 -32.37 13.87 14.51
CA MET A 1 -32.05 12.84 13.49
C MET A 1 -30.70 13.07 12.81
N LYS A 2 -30.35 14.29 12.36
CA LYS A 2 -29.02 14.60 11.76
C LYS A 2 -27.82 14.26 12.68
N SER A 3 -27.96 14.48 13.99
CA SER A 3 -26.92 14.16 14.99
C SER A 3 -26.65 12.65 15.15
N LEU A 4 -27.67 11.80 14.99
CA LEU A 4 -27.55 10.34 15.14
C LEU A 4 -26.84 9.68 13.93
N LEU A 5 -27.08 10.20 12.72
CA LEU A 5 -26.37 9.77 11.50
C LEU A 5 -24.88 10.16 11.54
N SER A 6 -24.55 11.35 12.05
CA SER A 6 -23.16 11.79 12.25
C SER A 6 -22.44 10.93 13.28
N LEU A 7 -23.12 10.51 14.34
CA LEU A 7 -22.54 9.67 15.39
C LEU A 7 -22.31 8.23 14.91
N SER A 8 -23.20 7.70 14.07
CA SER A 8 -23.07 6.37 13.46
C SER A 8 -21.87 6.24 12.52
N LEU A 9 -21.44 7.33 11.87
CA LEU A 9 -20.27 7.33 10.97
C LEU A 9 -18.94 7.29 11.73
N LEU A 10 -18.89 7.79 12.97
CA LEU A 10 -17.69 7.72 13.83
C LEU A 10 -17.48 6.34 14.47
N LEU A 11 -18.48 5.45 14.45
CA LEU A 11 -18.48 4.16 15.14
C LEU A 11 -18.02 2.97 14.28
N LEU A 12 -17.60 3.22 13.04
CA LEU A 12 -17.24 2.16 12.07
C LEU A 12 -15.75 2.15 11.66
N PRO A 13 -14.75 2.25 12.57
CA PRO A 13 -13.42 1.78 12.20
C PRO A 13 -13.45 0.24 12.16
N SER A 14 -13.83 -0.34 11.03
CA SER A 14 -13.58 -1.77 10.78
C SER A 14 -12.09 -1.97 10.58
N VAL A 15 -11.47 -2.82 11.40
CA VAL A 15 -10.10 -3.27 11.16
C VAL A 15 -10.13 -4.12 9.88
N VAL A 16 -9.61 -3.59 8.79
CA VAL A 16 -9.40 -4.37 7.56
C VAL A 16 -8.07 -5.09 7.71
N LEU A 17 -8.14 -6.40 7.92
CA LEU A 17 -6.97 -7.26 7.77
C LEU A 17 -6.74 -7.45 6.27
N ALA A 18 -5.54 -7.14 5.83
CA ALA A 18 -5.07 -7.38 4.48
C ALA A 18 -3.68 -8.00 4.57
N ASN A 19 -3.28 -8.72 3.52
CA ASN A 19 -1.96 -9.31 3.38
C ASN A 19 -0.93 -8.23 3.02
N VAL A 20 -0.76 -7.30 3.97
CA VAL A 20 0.16 -6.19 3.90
C VAL A 20 0.72 -5.93 5.29
N GLU A 21 2.03 -5.91 5.37
CA GLU A 21 2.73 -5.44 6.56
C GLU A 21 3.34 -4.07 6.28
N LYS A 22 3.41 -3.18 7.28
CA LYS A 22 3.90 -1.82 7.05
C LYS A 22 4.71 -1.25 8.21
N VAL A 23 5.66 -0.39 7.87
CA VAL A 23 6.39 0.45 8.81
C VAL A 23 6.36 1.91 8.35
N ILE A 24 6.15 2.82 9.30
CA ILE A 24 6.15 4.27 9.05
C ILE A 24 7.34 4.87 9.77
N PHE A 25 8.12 5.68 9.07
CA PHE A 25 9.29 6.34 9.63
C PHE A 25 9.42 7.76 9.08
N THR A 26 10.28 8.55 9.72
CA THR A 26 10.62 9.90 9.25
C THR A 26 12.06 9.88 8.75
N ALA A 27 12.27 10.37 7.53
CA ALA A 27 13.61 10.45 6.97
C ALA A 27 14.48 11.38 7.83
N LEU A 28 15.61 10.84 8.30
CA LEU A 28 16.53 11.55 9.18
C LEU A 28 17.24 12.68 8.44
N LYS A 29 17.83 13.63 9.17
CA LYS A 29 18.79 14.55 8.54
C LYS A 29 20.00 13.75 8.07
N PRO A 30 20.59 14.06 6.91
CA PRO A 30 21.74 13.30 6.42
C PRO A 30 22.89 13.48 7.41
N SER A 31 23.42 12.36 7.90
CA SER A 31 24.57 12.40 8.79
C SER A 31 25.84 12.74 7.98
N PRO A 32 26.83 13.43 8.59
CA PRO A 32 28.14 13.60 7.96
C PRO A 32 28.85 12.27 7.65
N LEU A 33 28.46 11.20 8.35
CA LEU A 33 28.95 9.83 8.16
C LEU A 33 28.51 9.19 6.84
N LEU A 34 27.58 9.80 6.09
CA LEU A 34 27.22 9.38 4.74
C LEU A 34 28.38 9.45 3.73
N LEU A 35 29.55 10.00 4.12
CA LEU A 35 30.78 9.85 3.35
C LEU A 35 31.18 8.37 3.14
N HIS A 36 30.77 7.48 4.06
CA HIS A 36 31.00 6.02 3.97
C HIS A 36 29.90 5.27 3.20
N GLN A 37 28.97 5.95 2.49
CA GLN A 37 28.00 5.26 1.63
C GLN A 37 28.66 4.32 0.62
N SER A 38 29.91 4.59 0.22
CA SER A 38 30.68 3.73 -0.67
C SER A 38 30.90 2.31 -0.13
N LEU A 39 30.94 2.11 1.21
CA LEU A 39 31.05 0.78 1.82
C LEU A 39 29.84 -0.11 1.51
N PHE A 40 28.68 0.50 1.30
CA PHE A 40 27.42 -0.19 1.05
C PHE A 40 26.97 -0.09 -0.42
N ASP A 41 27.69 0.66 -1.24
CA ASP A 41 27.52 0.66 -2.69
C ASP A 41 27.99 -0.63 -3.35
N ASP A 42 28.96 -1.31 -2.73
CA ASP A 42 29.43 -2.64 -3.16
C ASP A 42 28.51 -3.77 -2.70
N LEU A 43 27.65 -3.53 -1.72
CA LEU A 43 26.62 -4.47 -1.31
C LEU A 43 25.48 -4.33 -2.33
N GLU A 44 25.27 -5.34 -3.18
CA GLU A 44 24.21 -5.41 -4.20
C GLU A 44 22.80 -5.56 -3.60
N ILE A 45 22.52 -4.80 -2.54
CA ILE A 45 21.25 -4.74 -1.84
C ILE A 45 20.24 -3.98 -2.69
N GLU A 46 19.03 -4.52 -2.77
CA GLU A 46 17.95 -3.94 -3.53
C GLU A 46 17.56 -2.56 -2.97
N ARG A 47 17.43 -1.57 -3.88
CA ARG A 47 17.27 -0.15 -3.52
C ARG A 47 15.89 0.37 -3.86
N LEU A 48 15.24 1.01 -2.89
CA LEU A 48 14.02 1.79 -3.10
C LEU A 48 14.31 3.28 -2.96
N SER A 49 13.69 4.08 -3.81
CA SER A 49 13.79 5.54 -3.73
C SER A 49 12.45 6.18 -4.13
N PRO A 50 12.21 7.46 -3.84
CA PRO A 50 10.99 8.12 -4.30
C PRO A 50 10.77 8.11 -5.82
N HIS A 51 11.83 7.88 -6.62
CA HIS A 51 11.76 7.74 -8.08
C HIS A 51 11.47 6.31 -8.53
N ARG A 52 11.88 5.32 -7.74
CA ARG A 52 11.57 3.90 -7.91
C ARG A 52 10.96 3.39 -6.60
N PRO A 53 9.68 3.73 -6.37
CA PRO A 53 9.06 3.53 -5.06
C PRO A 53 8.62 2.09 -4.86
N SER A 54 8.57 1.24 -5.89
CA SER A 54 8.16 -0.15 -5.73
C SER A 54 9.15 -1.11 -6.36
N VAL A 55 9.27 -2.28 -5.76
CA VAL A 55 10.03 -3.38 -6.30
C VAL A 55 9.36 -4.71 -6.02
N ARG A 56 9.30 -5.54 -7.05
CA ARG A 56 8.67 -6.86 -7.00
C ARG A 56 9.74 -7.91 -6.99
N THR A 57 9.80 -8.66 -5.90
CA THR A 57 10.90 -9.59 -5.61
C THR A 57 10.38 -10.85 -4.92
N TYR A 58 11.29 -11.80 -4.68
CA TYR A 58 11.03 -13.04 -3.96
C TYR A 58 11.85 -13.03 -2.68
N LEU A 59 11.16 -13.11 -1.54
CA LEU A 59 11.81 -13.18 -0.23
C LEU A 59 11.87 -14.61 0.27
N SER A 60 13.04 -15.00 0.77
CA SER A 60 13.17 -16.23 1.54
C SER A 60 12.39 -16.08 2.85
N ALA A 61 11.73 -17.15 3.26
CA ALA A 61 11.07 -17.27 4.54
C ALA A 61 11.57 -18.53 5.24
N ALA A 62 11.48 -18.58 6.56
CA ALA A 62 11.84 -19.77 7.34
C ALA A 62 10.85 -19.94 8.48
N PHE A 63 10.66 -21.17 8.94
CA PHE A 63 9.90 -21.40 10.17
C PHE A 63 10.62 -20.76 11.36
N PRO A 64 9.88 -20.14 12.30
CA PRO A 64 10.44 -19.65 13.55
C PRO A 64 11.26 -20.72 14.28
N SER A 65 12.50 -20.38 14.65
CA SER A 65 13.39 -21.21 15.45
C SER A 65 13.81 -20.50 16.73
N LYS A 66 14.55 -21.18 17.62
CA LYS A 66 15.05 -20.54 18.85
C LYS A 66 16.08 -19.45 18.55
N GLU A 67 16.85 -19.65 17.49
CA GLU A 67 17.92 -18.76 17.02
C GLU A 67 17.35 -17.62 16.16
N ALA A 68 16.31 -17.91 15.37
CA ALA A 68 15.65 -16.94 14.49
C ALA A 68 14.12 -16.99 14.70
N PRO A 69 13.59 -16.36 15.77
CA PRO A 69 12.16 -16.41 16.09
C PRO A 69 11.28 -15.65 15.09
N LEU A 70 11.84 -14.70 14.35
CA LEU A 70 11.13 -13.94 13.31
C LEU A 70 11.30 -14.54 11.90
N GLY A 71 11.92 -15.72 11.79
CA GLY A 71 12.16 -16.38 10.51
C GLY A 71 13.38 -15.83 9.77
N PHE A 72 13.31 -15.81 8.45
CA PHE A 72 14.45 -15.44 7.60
C PHE A 72 14.59 -13.92 7.49
N GLU A 73 15.82 -13.42 7.49
CA GLU A 73 16.10 -11.99 7.46
C GLU A 73 16.56 -11.52 6.08
N SER A 74 16.03 -10.38 5.63
CA SER A 74 16.35 -9.74 4.37
C SER A 74 16.53 -8.23 4.54
N TRP A 75 17.38 -7.63 3.71
CA TRP A 75 17.70 -6.20 3.79
C TRP A 75 17.40 -5.48 2.48
N PHE A 76 16.95 -4.22 2.61
CA PHE A 76 16.77 -3.27 1.52
C PHE A 76 17.40 -1.93 1.89
N TYR A 77 17.80 -1.17 0.87
CA TYR A 77 18.36 0.16 1.05
C TYR A 77 17.37 1.23 0.57
N LEU A 78 17.00 2.13 1.47
CA LEU A 78 16.10 3.26 1.20
C LEU A 78 16.93 4.50 0.92
N ASP A 79 16.94 4.94 -0.33
CA ASP A 79 17.80 6.00 -0.83
C ASP A 79 17.02 7.26 -1.25
N SER A 80 17.73 8.38 -1.36
CA SER A 80 17.25 9.64 -1.90
C SER A 80 16.02 10.18 -1.15
N LEU A 81 15.94 9.93 0.16
CA LEU A 81 14.83 10.36 1.01
C LEU A 81 14.95 11.84 1.33
N LYS A 82 13.83 12.56 1.38
CA LYS A 82 13.80 13.98 1.78
C LYS A 82 13.81 14.10 3.31
N PRO A 83 14.80 14.74 3.93
CA PRO A 83 14.85 14.90 5.39
C PRO A 83 13.58 15.55 5.96
N GLY A 84 13.10 15.03 7.09
CA GLY A 84 11.90 15.52 7.78
C GLY A 84 10.57 15.13 7.11
N GLN A 85 10.62 14.43 5.96
CA GLN A 85 9.42 13.86 5.35
C GLN A 85 9.15 12.47 5.93
N ARG A 86 7.87 12.19 6.20
CA ARG A 86 7.39 10.86 6.59
C ARG A 86 7.25 9.96 5.38
N TYR A 87 7.60 8.71 5.56
CA TYR A 87 7.47 7.65 4.56
C TYR A 87 6.84 6.42 5.21
N GLU A 88 6.21 5.62 4.38
CA GLU A 88 5.71 4.30 4.74
C GLU A 88 6.32 3.29 3.79
N VAL A 89 6.91 2.21 4.32
CA VAL A 89 7.18 1.02 3.50
C VAL A 89 6.07 0.01 3.76
N ARG A 90 5.54 -0.56 2.67
CA ARG A 90 4.58 -1.66 2.69
C ARG A 90 5.19 -2.88 2.02
N ILE A 91 4.91 -4.05 2.57
CA ILE A 91 5.18 -5.35 1.93
C ILE A 91 3.83 -5.99 1.67
N CYS A 92 3.46 -6.09 0.40
CA CYS A 92 2.26 -6.78 -0.05
C CYS A 92 2.65 -8.18 -0.51
N TYR A 93 1.88 -9.20 -0.11
CA TYR A 93 2.19 -10.60 -0.41
C TYR A 93 0.92 -11.40 -0.73
N LEU A 94 1.10 -12.57 -1.36
CA LEU A 94 0.00 -13.44 -1.75
C LEU A 94 -0.62 -14.14 -0.53
N ALA A 95 -1.96 -14.22 -0.51
CA ALA A 95 -2.69 -14.93 0.55
C ALA A 95 -2.50 -16.45 0.55
N THR A 96 -2.00 -17.01 -0.55
CA THR A 96 -1.74 -18.45 -0.68
C THR A 96 -0.43 -18.89 -0.03
N GLN A 97 0.39 -17.96 0.47
CA GLN A 97 1.65 -18.24 1.17
C GLN A 97 1.63 -17.54 2.54
N PRO A 98 0.96 -18.13 3.56
CA PRO A 98 0.88 -17.53 4.90
C PRO A 98 2.27 -17.28 5.48
N THR A 99 2.61 -16.00 5.62
CA THR A 99 3.92 -15.54 6.06
C THR A 99 3.73 -14.32 6.94
N SER A 100 4.24 -14.37 8.16
CA SER A 100 4.28 -13.22 9.05
C SER A 100 5.53 -12.40 8.74
N PHE A 101 5.33 -11.13 8.40
CA PHE A 101 6.42 -10.20 8.14
C PHE A 101 6.65 -9.27 9.32
N THR A 102 7.90 -8.87 9.56
CA THR A 102 8.25 -7.82 10.54
C THR A 102 9.25 -6.87 9.92
N LEU A 103 8.93 -5.57 9.93
CA LEU A 103 9.70 -4.53 9.24
C LEU A 103 10.28 -3.56 10.27
N THR A 104 11.58 -3.33 10.17
CA THR A 104 12.32 -2.39 11.02
C THR A 104 13.23 -1.52 10.15
N THR A 105 13.28 -0.23 10.46
CA THR A 105 14.16 0.71 9.75
C THR A 105 15.31 1.11 10.65
N HIS A 106 16.53 1.08 10.12
CA HIS A 106 17.74 1.41 10.85
C HIS A 106 18.51 2.54 10.17
N ALA A 107 19.01 3.46 10.98
CA ALA A 107 20.00 4.43 10.54
C ALA A 107 21.37 3.77 10.35
N LEU A 108 22.19 4.34 9.48
CA LEU A 108 23.56 3.85 9.31
C LEU A 108 24.36 3.88 10.62
N SER A 109 24.18 4.92 11.45
CA SER A 109 24.84 4.99 12.77
C SER A 109 24.41 3.84 13.68
N GLU A 110 23.12 3.51 13.72
CA GLU A 110 22.59 2.44 14.56
C GLU A 110 23.14 1.06 14.16
N ILE A 111 23.30 0.84 12.85
CA ILE A 111 23.92 -0.38 12.34
C ILE A 111 25.38 -0.44 12.76
N LEU A 112 26.15 0.63 12.57
CA LEU A 112 27.57 0.67 12.92
C LEU A 112 27.83 0.52 14.42
N ASP A 113 26.89 0.96 15.26
CA ASP A 113 26.97 0.84 16.71
C ASP A 113 26.58 -0.56 17.22
N SER A 114 25.93 -1.39 16.38
CA SER A 114 25.40 -2.70 16.76
C SER A 114 26.07 -3.87 16.02
N PRO A 115 26.93 -4.65 16.70
CA PRO A 115 27.63 -5.79 16.07
C PRO A 115 26.69 -6.83 15.48
N SER A 116 25.50 -7.04 16.07
CA SER A 116 24.51 -8.00 15.58
C SER A 116 23.91 -7.56 14.24
N LEU A 117 23.62 -6.27 14.07
CA LEU A 117 23.09 -5.73 12.82
C LEU A 117 24.13 -5.78 11.70
N ILE A 118 25.40 -5.45 12.00
CA ILE A 118 26.50 -5.59 11.03
C ILE A 118 26.64 -7.05 10.60
N SER A 119 26.66 -7.97 11.56
CA SER A 119 26.78 -9.40 11.28
C SER A 119 25.63 -9.89 10.41
N SER A 120 24.40 -9.47 10.71
CA SER A 120 23.25 -9.91 9.92
C SER A 120 23.24 -9.32 8.51
N LEU A 121 23.48 -8.01 8.38
CA LEU A 121 23.59 -7.34 7.08
C LEU A 121 24.68 -7.96 6.20
N THR A 122 25.83 -8.28 6.80
CA THR A 122 26.95 -8.94 6.10
C THR A 122 26.59 -10.36 5.69
N THR A 123 25.92 -11.12 6.57
CA THR A 123 25.44 -12.48 6.28
C THR A 123 24.45 -12.48 5.12
N PHE A 124 23.49 -11.55 5.14
CA PHE A 124 22.55 -11.36 4.04
C PHE A 124 23.28 -11.03 2.74
N ALA A 125 24.14 -10.01 2.73
CA ALA A 125 24.85 -9.60 1.52
C ALA A 125 25.74 -10.72 0.95
N THR A 126 26.45 -11.46 1.81
CA THR A 126 27.28 -12.59 1.39
C THR A 126 26.47 -13.78 0.89
N SER A 127 25.30 -14.07 1.47
CA SER A 127 24.40 -15.12 0.98
C SER A 127 23.76 -14.80 -0.38
N HIS A 128 23.62 -13.52 -0.69
CA HIS A 128 23.02 -13.06 -1.95
C HIS A 128 23.99 -13.14 -3.15
N ILE A 129 25.30 -13.01 -2.89
CA ILE A 129 26.36 -13.06 -3.92
C ILE A 129 26.37 -14.39 -4.70
N PRO A 130 26.36 -15.59 -4.08
CA PRO A 130 26.30 -16.86 -4.79
C PRO A 130 25.07 -17.01 -5.68
N THR A 131 23.91 -16.55 -5.19
CA THR A 131 22.63 -16.62 -5.91
C THR A 131 22.64 -15.74 -7.16
N LEU A 132 23.25 -14.54 -7.09
CA LEU A 132 23.45 -13.69 -8.28
C LEU A 132 24.49 -14.27 -9.25
N LEU A 133 25.60 -14.80 -8.76
CA LEU A 133 26.58 -15.46 -9.64
C LEU A 133 25.97 -16.66 -10.37
N GLN A 134 25.18 -17.48 -9.69
CA GLN A 134 24.47 -18.59 -10.32
C GLN A 134 23.51 -18.09 -11.42
N HIS A 135 22.73 -17.03 -11.15
CA HIS A 135 21.89 -16.41 -12.18
C HIS A 135 22.69 -15.83 -13.35
N ILE A 136 23.86 -15.24 -13.11
CA ILE A 136 24.73 -14.70 -14.16
C ILE A 136 25.33 -15.82 -15.01
N CYS A 137 25.84 -16.89 -14.38
CA CYS A 137 26.38 -18.05 -15.08
C CYS A 137 25.32 -18.79 -15.90
N GLN A 138 24.12 -18.97 -15.34
CA GLN A 138 22.99 -19.64 -16.00
C GLN A 138 22.43 -18.82 -17.17
N ARG A 139 22.53 -17.48 -17.10
CA ARG A 139 22.21 -16.59 -18.22
C ARG A 139 23.20 -16.70 -19.38
N HIS A 140 24.49 -16.94 -19.08
CA HIS A 140 25.53 -17.01 -20.11
C HIS A 140 25.49 -18.30 -20.94
N ASP A 141 24.94 -19.40 -20.39
CA ASP A 141 24.71 -20.65 -21.15
C ASP A 141 23.41 -20.62 -22.00
N SER A 142 22.48 -19.72 -21.68
CA SER A 142 21.17 -19.66 -22.36
C SER A 142 21.16 -18.87 -23.68
N ASP A 143 22.23 -18.11 -23.98
CA ASP A 143 22.31 -17.25 -25.18
C ASP A 143 22.97 -17.93 -26.40
N ARG A 144 23.19 -19.25 -26.40
CA ARG A 144 23.85 -19.98 -27.52
C ARG A 144 22.99 -20.89 -28.39
N HIS A 145 21.68 -21.00 -28.21
CA HIS A 145 20.85 -21.78 -29.15
C HIS A 145 19.57 -21.05 -29.59
N GLU A 146 19.59 -20.72 -30.88
CA GLU A 146 18.57 -20.06 -31.69
C GLU A 146 17.55 -21.08 -32.25
N TYR A 147 16.30 -20.62 -32.43
CA TYR A 147 15.19 -21.13 -33.25
C TYR A 147 14.28 -22.31 -32.79
N ASP A 148 12.99 -21.93 -32.70
CA ASP A 148 11.72 -22.67 -32.93
C ASP A 148 10.85 -23.11 -31.74
N LYS A 149 9.56 -22.74 -31.86
CA LYS A 149 8.33 -23.23 -31.18
C LYS A 149 8.21 -23.21 -29.65
N SER A 150 7.29 -22.38 -29.17
CA SER A 150 5.93 -22.79 -28.76
C SER A 150 5.35 -21.82 -27.73
N LYS A 151 4.08 -21.46 -27.91
CA LYS A 151 3.27 -20.73 -26.93
C LYS A 151 3.18 -21.54 -25.63
N SER A 152 3.83 -21.08 -24.58
CA SER A 152 3.39 -21.32 -23.21
C SER A 152 3.64 -20.05 -22.40
N GLN A 153 2.55 -19.49 -21.88
CA GLN A 153 2.54 -18.41 -20.91
C GLN A 153 3.37 -18.85 -19.69
N PHE A 154 4.57 -18.32 -19.55
CA PHE A 154 5.30 -18.34 -18.29
C PHE A 154 5.54 -16.91 -17.85
N PHE A 155 5.15 -16.68 -16.60
CA PHE A 155 5.27 -15.45 -15.83
C PHE A 155 6.54 -14.69 -16.18
N THR A 156 6.36 -13.51 -16.78
CA THR A 156 7.43 -12.55 -17.01
C THR A 156 7.98 -12.10 -15.66
N LEU A 157 9.16 -12.62 -15.31
CA LEU A 157 10.07 -11.99 -14.37
C LEU A 157 10.17 -10.48 -14.71
N PRO A 158 10.09 -9.56 -13.74
CA PRO A 158 10.26 -8.15 -14.03
C PRO A 158 11.66 -7.87 -14.59
N PRO A 159 11.81 -6.89 -15.50
CA PRO A 159 13.06 -6.62 -16.17
C PRO A 159 14.10 -5.96 -15.24
N LYS A 160 15.25 -6.66 -15.14
CA LYS A 160 16.65 -6.20 -14.98
C LYS A 160 17.01 -5.25 -13.82
N LEU A 161 17.91 -5.78 -12.96
CA LEU A 161 18.93 -5.10 -12.16
C LEU A 161 19.29 -3.70 -12.69
N GLY A 162 18.90 -2.69 -11.91
CA GLY A 162 19.23 -1.29 -12.16
C GLY A 162 20.72 -1.05 -11.93
N ARG A 163 21.53 -1.20 -12.99
CA ARG A 163 22.88 -0.63 -13.06
C ARG A 163 22.79 0.85 -12.70
N SER A 164 23.51 1.25 -11.66
CA SER A 164 23.54 2.60 -11.11
C SER A 164 23.76 3.65 -12.21
N ALA A 165 22.73 4.42 -12.51
CA ALA A 165 22.84 5.59 -13.37
C ALA A 165 23.51 6.70 -12.55
N ARG A 166 24.84 6.73 -12.60
CA ARG A 166 25.67 7.82 -12.08
C ARG A 166 25.23 9.14 -12.74
N ARG A 167 24.43 9.94 -12.04
CA ARG A 167 24.22 11.36 -12.36
C ARG A 167 24.72 12.22 -11.21
N SER A 168 25.94 12.70 -11.40
CA SER A 168 26.44 13.92 -10.75
C SER A 168 25.52 15.08 -11.11
N GLY A 169 24.86 15.67 -10.12
CA GLY A 169 24.00 16.83 -10.28
C GLY A 169 23.42 17.27 -8.93
N THR A 170 24.02 18.32 -8.36
CA THR A 170 23.57 19.06 -7.16
C THR A 170 23.10 18.18 -5.99
N ARG A 171 24.02 17.86 -5.06
CA ARG A 171 23.70 17.20 -3.77
C ARG A 171 22.74 18.07 -2.96
N SER A 172 21.44 17.95 -3.24
CA SER A 172 20.45 18.15 -2.20
C SER A 172 20.74 17.08 -1.14
N SER A 173 20.87 17.53 0.11
CA SER A 173 21.08 16.73 1.30
C SER A 173 19.99 15.68 1.46
N THR A 174 20.08 14.57 0.72
CA THR A 174 19.16 13.43 0.82
C THR A 174 19.59 12.51 1.95
N SER A 175 18.60 11.87 2.57
CA SER A 175 18.78 10.91 3.64
C SER A 175 18.70 9.48 3.11
N SER A 176 19.34 8.56 3.82
CA SER A 176 19.30 7.12 3.51
C SER A 176 19.10 6.30 4.78
N LEU A 177 18.36 5.22 4.67
CA LEU A 177 18.07 4.28 5.75
C LEU A 177 18.16 2.85 5.23
N PHE A 178 18.34 1.90 6.12
CA PHE A 178 18.23 0.49 5.80
C PHE A 178 16.89 -0.04 6.32
N LEU A 179 16.26 -0.90 5.54
CA LEU A 179 15.06 -1.63 5.93
C LEU A 179 15.46 -3.09 6.14
N GLN A 180 15.24 -3.57 7.35
CA GLN A 180 15.37 -4.95 7.74
C GLN A 180 13.97 -5.58 7.73
N VAL A 181 13.84 -6.71 7.04
CA VAL A 181 12.60 -7.45 6.83
C VAL A 181 12.81 -8.86 7.34
N HIS A 182 11.98 -9.29 8.28
CA HIS A 182 11.93 -10.69 8.70
C HIS A 182 10.69 -11.36 8.12
N ALA A 183 10.85 -12.59 7.65
CA ALA A 183 9.80 -13.40 7.05
C ALA A 183 9.72 -14.77 7.73
N ALA A 184 8.69 -14.94 8.55
CA ALA A 184 8.38 -16.18 9.24
C ALA A 184 7.28 -16.93 8.49
N ALA A 185 7.53 -18.18 8.11
CA ALA A 185 6.48 -19.04 7.57
C ALA A 185 5.42 -19.33 8.66
N GLU A 186 4.15 -19.07 8.36
CA GLU A 186 3.03 -19.19 9.31
C GLU A 186 1.97 -20.18 8.81
N TYR A 187 2.39 -21.41 8.51
CA TYR A 187 1.50 -22.49 8.13
C TYR A 187 1.99 -23.82 8.68
N PHE A 188 1.08 -24.80 8.76
CA PHE A 188 1.43 -26.19 9.03
C PHE A 188 0.76 -27.06 7.99
N THR A 189 1.54 -27.97 7.40
CA THR A 189 1.04 -28.92 6.40
C THR A 189 1.55 -30.32 6.70
N LEU A 190 0.85 -31.32 6.15
CA LEU A 190 1.27 -32.72 6.20
C LEU A 190 2.38 -33.02 5.17
N ASP A 191 2.57 -32.12 4.20
CA ASP A 191 3.65 -32.22 3.23
C ASP A 191 4.98 -31.88 3.90
N LYS A 192 5.78 -32.91 4.18
CA LYS A 192 7.09 -32.77 4.80
C LYS A 192 8.05 -31.93 3.96
N GLY A 193 7.94 -31.98 2.63
CA GLY A 193 8.80 -31.18 1.76
C GLY A 193 8.61 -29.69 2.01
N LEU A 194 7.36 -29.25 2.14
CA LEU A 194 7.02 -27.86 2.42
C LEU A 194 7.33 -27.44 3.87
N MET A 195 7.39 -28.40 4.81
CA MET A 195 7.79 -28.15 6.20
C MET A 195 9.32 -28.11 6.37
N GLU A 196 10.07 -28.76 5.47
CA GLU A 196 11.55 -28.77 5.47
C GLU A 196 12.14 -27.62 4.65
N ASP A 197 11.58 -27.34 3.47
CA ASP A 197 12.02 -26.28 2.58
C ASP A 197 10.87 -25.31 2.29
N VAL A 198 10.97 -24.10 2.85
CA VAL A 198 9.95 -23.07 2.71
C VAL A 198 10.12 -22.39 1.35
N PRO A 199 9.08 -22.37 0.50
CA PRO A 199 9.17 -21.73 -0.80
C PRO A 199 9.32 -20.21 -0.65
N LEU A 200 9.99 -19.60 -1.63
CA LEU A 200 10.11 -18.15 -1.69
C LEU A 200 8.73 -17.47 -1.76
N VAL A 201 8.60 -16.35 -1.06
CA VAL A 201 7.37 -15.57 -0.99
C VAL A 201 7.43 -14.45 -2.00
N HIS A 202 6.43 -14.39 -2.89
CA HIS A 202 6.34 -13.29 -3.86
C HIS A 202 5.82 -12.03 -3.17
N VAL A 203 6.63 -10.97 -3.19
CA VAL A 203 6.30 -9.71 -2.51
C VAL A 203 6.44 -8.50 -3.43
N ASP A 204 5.64 -7.48 -3.13
CA ASP A 204 5.79 -6.13 -3.67
C ASP A 204 6.14 -5.20 -2.51
N VAL A 205 7.39 -4.70 -2.50
CA VAL A 205 7.88 -3.76 -1.49
C VAL A 205 7.69 -2.35 -2.03
N ILE A 206 6.92 -1.52 -1.32
CA ILE A 206 6.51 -0.19 -1.79
C ILE A 206 6.86 0.87 -0.75
N LEU A 207 7.72 1.82 -1.13
CA LEU A 207 8.05 3.04 -0.41
C LEU A 207 7.13 4.19 -0.85
N ASP A 208 6.24 4.62 0.04
CA ASP A 208 5.27 5.69 -0.21
C ASP A 208 5.59 6.96 0.60
N PRO A 209 5.88 8.11 -0.05
CA PRO A 209 6.06 9.39 0.65
C PRO A 209 4.74 9.94 1.17
N TYR A 210 4.74 10.54 2.37
CA TYR A 210 3.58 11.27 2.86
C TYR A 210 3.52 12.67 2.28
N VAL A 211 2.32 13.10 1.91
CA VAL A 211 1.99 14.48 1.55
C VAL A 211 1.59 15.22 2.82
N LEU A 212 2.23 16.37 3.07
CA LEU A 212 2.07 17.18 4.29
C LEU A 212 2.33 16.41 5.60
N ASN A 213 3.03 15.26 5.55
CA ASN A 213 3.25 14.37 6.69
C ASN A 213 1.95 13.82 7.34
N VAL A 214 0.82 13.90 6.63
CA VAL A 214 -0.49 13.39 7.11
C VAL A 214 -0.91 12.13 6.35
N PHE A 215 -0.92 12.18 5.02
CA PHE A 215 -1.45 11.08 4.19
C PHE A 215 -0.41 10.49 3.24
N PRO A 216 -0.40 9.16 3.05
CA PRO A 216 0.43 8.52 2.03
C PRO A 216 0.04 9.01 0.63
N LYS A 217 1.02 9.25 -0.25
CA LYS A 217 0.79 9.85 -1.55
C LYS A 217 -0.10 8.97 -2.44
N SER A 218 0.04 7.64 -2.34
CA SER A 218 -0.80 6.69 -3.09
C SER A 218 -2.29 6.75 -2.74
N LEU A 219 -2.65 7.29 -1.56
CA LEU A 219 -4.04 7.38 -1.10
C LEU A 219 -4.80 8.58 -1.68
N LEU A 220 -4.10 9.62 -2.16
CA LEU A 220 -4.73 10.85 -2.65
C LEU A 220 -5.75 10.60 -3.77
N PRO A 221 -5.45 9.83 -4.83
CA PRO A 221 -6.41 9.58 -5.90
C PRO A 221 -7.68 8.89 -5.41
N THR A 222 -7.53 7.92 -4.50
CA THR A 222 -8.66 7.19 -3.89
C THR A 222 -9.51 8.12 -3.03
N ALA A 223 -8.88 8.96 -2.20
CA ALA A 223 -9.58 9.93 -1.36
C ALA A 223 -10.35 10.96 -2.21
N ALA A 224 -9.73 11.47 -3.28
CA ALA A 224 -10.37 12.40 -4.21
C ALA A 224 -11.57 11.74 -4.91
N TYR A 225 -11.43 10.49 -5.35
CA TYR A 225 -12.52 9.72 -5.95
C TYR A 225 -13.71 9.53 -4.99
N ILE A 226 -13.44 9.13 -3.74
CA ILE A 226 -14.48 9.00 -2.70
C ILE A 226 -15.18 10.33 -2.43
N LEU A 227 -14.44 11.44 -2.40
CA LEU A 227 -15.01 12.78 -2.23
C LEU A 227 -15.96 13.14 -3.38
N ILE A 228 -15.57 12.86 -4.63
CA ILE A 228 -16.41 13.10 -5.80
C ILE A 228 -17.70 12.26 -5.71
N LEU A 229 -17.59 10.98 -5.37
CA LEU A 229 -18.75 10.11 -5.16
C LEU A 229 -19.68 10.62 -4.06
N ALA A 230 -19.12 11.10 -2.95
CA ALA A 230 -19.90 11.66 -1.85
C ALA A 230 -20.68 12.90 -2.27
N VAL A 231 -20.04 13.83 -3.00
CA VAL A 231 -20.70 15.04 -3.52
C VAL A 231 -21.82 14.67 -4.51
N ALA A 232 -21.55 13.75 -5.43
CA ALA A 232 -22.55 13.28 -6.39
C ALA A 232 -23.74 12.61 -5.70
N GLY A 233 -23.49 11.75 -4.71
CA GLY A 233 -24.54 11.11 -3.91
C GLY A 233 -25.39 12.12 -3.14
N CYS A 234 -24.75 13.15 -2.55
CA CYS A 234 -25.45 14.24 -1.88
C CYS A 234 -26.33 15.05 -2.85
N ALA A 235 -25.82 15.36 -4.04
CA ALA A 235 -26.57 16.09 -5.05
C ALA A 235 -27.80 15.31 -5.54
N ILE A 236 -27.65 14.01 -5.80
CA ILE A 236 -28.76 13.13 -6.20
C ILE A 236 -29.78 13.01 -5.06
N SER A 237 -29.33 12.81 -3.82
CA SER A 237 -30.20 12.74 -2.64
C SER A 237 -31.02 14.02 -2.46
N TRP A 238 -30.37 15.18 -2.62
CA TRP A 238 -31.04 16.48 -2.56
C TRP A 238 -32.09 16.65 -3.67
N LEU A 239 -31.77 16.23 -4.90
CA LEU A 239 -32.71 16.27 -6.02
C LEU A 239 -33.95 15.39 -5.78
N VAL A 240 -33.76 14.17 -5.28
CA VAL A 240 -34.88 13.26 -4.94
C VAL A 240 -35.71 13.84 -3.81
N TRP A 241 -35.07 14.37 -2.76
CA TRP A 241 -35.76 14.99 -1.63
C TRP A 241 -36.63 16.17 -2.07
N ALA A 242 -36.09 17.06 -2.92
CA ALA A 242 -36.83 18.19 -3.48
C ALA A 242 -38.02 17.74 -4.34
N GLY A 243 -37.86 16.66 -5.12
CA GLY A 243 -38.95 16.08 -5.91
C GLY A 243 -40.07 15.49 -5.05
N VAL A 244 -39.73 14.80 -3.96
CA VAL A 244 -40.71 14.25 -3.00
C VAL A 244 -41.46 15.38 -2.29
N GLU A 245 -40.75 16.39 -1.79
CA GLU A 245 -41.40 17.56 -1.16
C GLU A 245 -42.37 18.23 -2.14
N GLY A 246 -41.97 18.45 -3.38
CA GLY A 246 -42.83 19.04 -4.41
C GLY A 246 -44.12 18.24 -4.67
N ALA A 247 -44.01 16.91 -4.76
CA ALA A 247 -45.19 16.04 -4.93
C ALA A 247 -46.13 16.06 -3.72
N VAL A 248 -45.58 16.08 -2.51
CA VAL A 248 -46.35 16.18 -1.26
C VAL A 248 -47.06 17.52 -1.15
N SER A 249 -46.38 18.63 -1.51
CA SER A 249 -46.98 19.96 -1.53
C SER A 249 -48.15 20.04 -2.50
N LEU A 250 -47.99 19.53 -3.73
CA LEU A 250 -49.05 19.50 -4.73
C LEU A 250 -50.25 18.65 -4.29
N ALA A 251 -49.99 17.49 -3.66
CA ALA A 251 -51.05 16.64 -3.11
C ALA A 251 -51.82 17.32 -1.97
N LYS A 252 -51.14 18.10 -1.13
CA LYS A 252 -51.76 18.87 -0.04
C LYS A 252 -52.65 19.99 -0.58
N THR A 253 -52.15 20.78 -1.54
CA THR A 253 -52.93 21.85 -2.17
C THR A 253 -54.18 21.31 -2.90
N LYS A 254 -54.09 20.16 -3.56
CA LYS A 254 -55.25 19.51 -4.20
C LYS A 254 -56.31 19.04 -3.20
N ARG A 255 -55.90 18.56 -2.01
CA ARG A 255 -56.84 18.19 -0.93
C ARG A 255 -57.54 19.40 -0.32
N GLU A 256 -56.85 20.52 -0.15
CA GLU A 256 -57.45 21.75 0.40
C GLU A 256 -58.38 22.44 -0.62
N GLY A 257 -58.01 22.50 -1.90
CA GLY A 257 -58.85 23.08 -2.96
C GLY A 257 -60.10 22.26 -3.32
N GLY A 258 -60.07 20.94 -3.15
CA GLY A 258 -61.24 20.08 -3.36
C GLY A 258 -62.30 20.16 -2.25
N LEU A 259 -61.97 20.75 -1.10
CA LEU A 259 -62.90 20.92 0.02
C LEU A 259 -63.71 22.23 -0.09
N THR A 260 -63.24 23.20 -0.86
CA THR A 260 -63.90 24.50 -1.05
C THR A 260 -64.90 24.54 -2.21
N ASP A 261 -64.78 23.63 -3.19
CA ASP A 261 -65.62 23.61 -4.40
C ASP A 261 -66.94 22.83 -4.22
N GLY A 262 -67.12 22.16 -3.08
CA GLY A 262 -68.31 21.34 -2.78
C GLY A 262 -69.46 22.05 -2.07
N ASN A 263 -69.41 23.38 -1.90
CA ASN A 263 -70.35 24.13 -1.05
C ASN A 263 -71.15 25.23 -1.77
N GLU A 264 -71.10 25.26 -3.11
CA GLU A 264 -71.73 26.32 -3.93
C GLU A 264 -72.79 25.80 -4.93
N GLU A 265 -73.52 24.72 -4.60
CA GLU A 265 -74.75 24.35 -5.31
C GLU A 265 -75.85 23.90 -4.34
N ASP A 266 -76.43 24.82 -3.57
CA ASP A 266 -77.86 24.78 -3.21
C ASP A 266 -78.29 26.06 -2.48
N LYS A 267 -78.70 27.10 -3.21
CA LYS A 267 -79.72 28.04 -2.72
C LYS A 267 -80.70 28.39 -3.83
N GLY A 268 -81.62 27.45 -4.06
CA GLY A 268 -82.82 27.63 -4.84
C GLY A 268 -83.64 28.87 -4.44
N HIS A 269 -83.78 29.77 -5.41
CA HIS A 269 -85.02 30.41 -5.84
C HIS A 269 -86.15 30.55 -4.80
N ARG A 270 -86.23 31.70 -4.11
CA ARG A 270 -87.44 32.12 -3.37
C ARG A 270 -88.39 32.87 -4.32
N LYS A 271 -89.46 32.21 -4.79
CA LYS A 271 -90.61 32.84 -5.45
C LYS A 271 -91.80 32.95 -4.50
N LYS A 272 -92.24 34.20 -4.30
CA LYS A 272 -93.61 34.76 -4.15
C LYS A 272 -94.67 34.08 -3.25
N HIS A 273 -95.12 34.86 -2.27
CA HIS A 273 -96.52 35.16 -1.87
C HIS A 273 -96.43 36.60 -1.35
N ILE A 274 -97.16 37.63 -1.78
CA ILE A 274 -98.56 37.84 -2.20
C ILE A 274 -98.58 38.83 -3.37
#